data_AF-A0A8K0G5G5-F1
#
_entry.id   AF-A0A8K0G5G5-F1
#
_cell.length_a   1.000
_cell.length_b   1.000
_cell.length_c   1.000
_cell.angle_alpha   90.00
_cell.angle_beta   90.00
_cell.angle_gamma   90.00
#
_symmetry.space_group_name_H-M   'P 1'
#
loop_
_entity.id
_entity.type
_entity.pdbx_description
1 polymer ?
#
loop_
_entity_poly.entity_id
_entity_poly.type
_entity_poly.pdbx_seq_one_letter_code
_entity_poly.pdbx_strand_id
1 'polypeptide(L)'
;MKLALLVSILALFSKAESLQNFNENLLPSFKTCGLQSETIQKSSGVGEFPWLVFIPVESRTPPLFPDELRCAGVLISRRYVLTSIHCFQYYMTKVRLGQYNSMQNVTCSSRLGCDPVLEIDIEEKFAFRDVNIGVLRLAEDVQFS
;
A
#
# COMPACT_ATOMS: atom_id res chain seq x y z
N MET A 1 30.22 -0.38 36.55
CA MET A 1 29.23 -1.36 36.04
C MET A 1 27.78 -1.14 36.51
N LYS A 2 27.43 -0.04 37.21
CA LYS A 2 26.03 0.28 37.58
C LYS A 2 25.34 1.31 36.66
N LEU A 3 26.11 1.99 35.80
CA LEU A 3 25.59 3.03 34.90
C LEU A 3 24.94 2.47 33.62
N ALA A 4 25.43 1.33 33.12
CA ALA A 4 24.92 0.69 31.90
C ALA A 4 23.50 0.11 32.06
N LEU A 5 23.15 -0.40 33.25
CA LEU A 5 21.80 -0.92 33.51
C LEU A 5 20.73 0.19 33.50
N LEU A 6 21.05 1.37 34.00
CA LEU A 6 20.15 2.52 34.02
C LEU A 6 19.84 3.03 32.60
N VAL A 7 20.84 3.06 31.71
CA VAL A 7 20.65 3.44 30.31
C VAL A 7 19.78 2.43 29.56
N SER A 8 19.96 1.14 29.81
CA SER A 8 19.11 0.08 29.22
C SER A 8 17.67 0.13 29.72
N ILE A 9 17.46 0.45 31.00
CA ILE A 9 16.11 0.61 31.58
C ILE A 9 15.43 1.86 31.03
N LEU A 10 16.15 2.99 30.90
CA LEU A 10 15.61 4.21 30.28
C LEU A 10 15.30 4.01 28.78
N ALA A 11 16.08 3.22 28.06
CA ALA A 11 15.81 2.84 26.67
C ALA A 11 14.61 1.87 26.52
N LEU A 12 14.28 1.10 27.57
CA LEU A 12 13.05 0.32 27.63
C LEU A 12 11.83 1.22 27.88
N PHE A 13 11.97 2.27 28.69
CA PHE A 13 10.89 3.25 28.91
C PHE A 13 10.67 4.19 27.71
N SER A 14 11.70 4.53 26.94
CA SER A 14 11.55 5.37 25.74
C SER A 14 10.88 4.65 24.56
N LYS A 15 10.68 3.33 24.64
CA LYS A 15 10.02 2.52 23.60
C LYS A 15 8.52 2.34 23.82
N ALA A 16 7.98 2.87 24.92
CA ALA A 16 6.57 2.72 25.29
C ALA A 16 5.69 3.95 24.96
N GLU A 17 6.25 5.04 24.42
CA GLU A 17 5.52 6.27 24.08
C GLU A 17 5.28 6.44 22.57
N SER A 18 4.64 5.47 21.91
CA SER A 18 4.10 5.72 20.57
C SER A 18 2.70 5.15 20.30
N LEU A 19 1.94 4.78 21.32
CA LEU A 19 0.51 4.43 21.19
C LEU A 19 -0.40 5.55 21.72
N GLN A 20 0.04 6.80 21.70
CA GLN A 20 -0.75 7.97 22.09
C GLN A 20 -1.04 8.90 20.90
N ASN A 21 -1.65 8.35 19.84
CA ASN A 21 -2.64 9.06 19.03
C ASN A 21 -3.22 8.09 17.99
N PHE A 22 -4.05 7.14 18.42
CA PHE A 22 -4.89 6.42 17.46
C PHE A 22 -5.95 7.41 16.99
N ASN A 23 -5.70 8.03 15.84
CA ASN A 23 -6.72 8.78 15.15
C ASN A 23 -7.81 7.77 14.75
N GLU A 24 -8.96 7.79 15.42
CA GLU A 24 -10.07 6.87 15.12
C GLU A 24 -10.57 6.98 13.67
N ASN A 25 -10.17 8.05 12.96
CA ASN A 25 -10.47 8.27 11.55
C ASN A 25 -9.39 7.77 10.58
N LEU A 26 -8.39 7.02 11.06
CA LEU A 26 -7.32 6.48 10.21
C LEU A 26 -7.86 5.49 9.18
N LEU A 27 -8.79 4.63 9.59
CA LEU A 27 -9.43 3.64 8.73
C LEU A 27 -10.79 4.15 8.23
N PRO A 28 -11.16 3.85 6.98
CA PRO A 28 -12.48 4.18 6.46
C PRO A 28 -13.56 3.42 7.23
N SER A 29 -14.76 4.00 7.29
CA SER A 29 -15.91 3.30 7.85
C SER A 29 -16.29 2.08 6.99
N PHE A 30 -16.95 1.09 7.60
CA PHE A 30 -17.52 -0.06 6.89
C PHE A 30 -18.55 0.33 5.81
N LYS A 31 -19.08 1.56 5.84
CA LYS A 31 -19.97 2.08 4.79
C LYS A 31 -19.23 2.49 3.51
N THR A 32 -17.91 2.61 3.56
CA THR A 32 -17.07 3.19 2.50
C THR A 32 -15.97 2.25 2.02
N CYS A 33 -15.64 1.20 2.78
CA CYS A 33 -14.65 0.19 2.38
C CYS A 33 -15.30 -1.09 1.86
N GLY A 34 -14.59 -1.87 1.05
CA GLY A 34 -15.06 -3.17 0.56
C GLY A 34 -16.21 -3.09 -0.44
N LEU A 35 -16.54 -1.89 -0.93
CA LEU A 35 -17.53 -1.69 -1.98
C LEU A 35 -16.90 -1.95 -3.35
N GLN A 36 -17.49 -2.88 -4.10
CA GLN A 36 -17.07 -3.28 -5.43
C GLN A 36 -18.22 -3.06 -6.40
N SER A 37 -17.90 -2.64 -7.64
CA SER A 37 -18.92 -2.46 -8.67
C SER A 37 -19.59 -3.79 -8.98
N GLU A 38 -20.91 -3.90 -8.77
CA GLU A 38 -21.72 -5.09 -9.07
C GLU A 38 -21.93 -5.32 -10.57
N THR A 39 -21.30 -4.53 -11.45
CA THR A 39 -21.52 -4.63 -12.89
C THR A 39 -20.83 -5.90 -13.43
N ILE A 40 -21.56 -7.00 -13.40
CA ILE A 40 -21.15 -8.33 -13.89
C ILE A 40 -20.69 -8.24 -15.35
N GLN A 41 -19.38 -8.16 -15.57
CA GLN A 41 -18.76 -8.68 -16.77
C GLN A 41 -17.84 -9.82 -16.36
N LYS A 42 -17.96 -10.96 -17.06
CA LYS A 42 -17.29 -12.25 -16.77
C LYS A 42 -15.76 -12.22 -16.93
N SER A 43 -15.19 -11.08 -17.32
CA SER A 43 -13.78 -10.75 -17.26
C SER A 43 -13.66 -9.57 -16.33
N SER A 44 -12.69 -9.59 -15.42
CA SER A 44 -12.56 -8.60 -14.35
C SER A 44 -12.93 -7.21 -14.84
N GLY A 45 -13.92 -6.54 -14.29
CA GLY A 45 -14.35 -5.25 -14.82
C GLY A 45 -13.35 -4.15 -14.48
N VAL A 46 -13.26 -3.10 -15.29
CA VAL A 46 -12.72 -1.82 -14.83
C VAL A 46 -13.46 -1.44 -13.54
N GLY A 47 -12.72 -1.23 -12.45
CA GLY A 47 -13.31 -0.87 -11.14
C GLY A 47 -13.92 -2.02 -10.34
N GLU A 48 -13.62 -3.29 -10.66
CA GLU A 48 -14.02 -4.42 -9.81
C GLU A 48 -13.36 -4.32 -8.42
N PHE A 49 -12.05 -4.15 -8.36
CA PHE A 49 -11.31 -4.11 -7.10
C PHE A 49 -10.69 -2.72 -6.92
N PRO A 50 -11.48 -1.70 -6.51
CA PRO A 50 -11.00 -0.31 -6.46
C PRO A 50 -9.87 -0.10 -5.44
N TRP A 51 -9.75 -1.01 -4.46
CA TRP A 51 -8.66 -1.02 -3.49
C TRP A 51 -7.37 -1.68 -3.99
N LEU A 52 -7.36 -2.28 -5.19
CA LEU A 52 -6.16 -2.92 -5.74
C LEU A 52 -5.10 -1.87 -6.07
N VAL A 53 -3.89 -2.10 -5.57
CA VAL A 53 -2.75 -1.22 -5.78
C VAL A 53 -1.64 -1.98 -6.49
N PHE A 54 -1.15 -1.42 -7.60
CA PHE A 54 0.04 -1.91 -8.27
C PHE A 54 1.28 -1.20 -7.72
N ILE A 55 2.35 -1.95 -7.46
CA ILE A 55 3.58 -1.41 -6.91
C ILE A 55 4.69 -1.71 -7.91
N PRO A 56 5.09 -0.72 -8.74
CA PRO A 56 6.26 -0.86 -9.59
C PRO A 56 7.51 -1.11 -8.74
N VAL A 57 8.24 -2.15 -9.08
CA VAL A 57 9.45 -2.55 -8.36
C VAL A 57 10.62 -2.70 -9.32
N GLU A 58 11.80 -2.32 -8.85
CA GLU A 58 13.07 -2.53 -9.54
C GLU A 58 13.96 -3.42 -8.67
N SER A 59 14.60 -4.40 -9.30
CA SER A 59 15.59 -5.22 -8.61
C SER A 59 16.96 -4.58 -8.67
N ARG A 60 17.71 -4.65 -7.56
CA ARG A 60 19.11 -4.19 -7.50
C ARG A 60 20.04 -5.03 -8.37
N THR A 61 19.64 -6.26 -8.68
CA THR A 61 20.34 -7.18 -9.57
C THR A 61 19.43 -7.58 -10.73
N PRO A 62 19.94 -7.82 -11.95
CA PRO A 62 19.13 -8.31 -13.05
C PRO A 62 18.36 -9.57 -12.62
N PRO A 63 17.02 -9.55 -12.60
CA PRO A 63 16.25 -10.73 -12.28
C PRO A 63 16.47 -11.80 -13.36
N LEU A 64 16.49 -13.07 -12.97
CA LEU A 64 16.49 -14.18 -13.92
C LEU A 64 15.21 -14.18 -14.77
N PHE A 65 14.10 -13.66 -14.22
CA PHE A 65 12.80 -13.53 -14.86
C PHE A 65 12.25 -12.11 -14.65
N PRO A 66 12.51 -11.17 -15.57
CA PRO A 66 12.10 -9.76 -15.44
C PRO A 66 10.60 -9.56 -15.31
N ASP A 67 9.81 -10.42 -15.95
CA ASP A 67 8.34 -10.31 -15.95
C ASP A 67 7.69 -10.68 -14.60
N GLU A 68 8.44 -11.29 -13.69
CA GLU A 68 7.99 -11.73 -12.36
C GLU A 68 8.14 -10.65 -11.27
N LEU A 69 8.85 -9.55 -11.55
CA LEU A 69 9.06 -8.46 -10.60
C LEU A 69 7.81 -7.57 -10.52
N ARG A 70 6.77 -8.06 -9.85
CA ARG A 70 5.54 -7.31 -9.64
C ARG A 70 5.09 -7.45 -8.20
N CYS A 71 4.86 -6.32 -7.55
CA CYS A 71 4.23 -6.27 -6.24
C CYS A 71 2.85 -5.67 -6.34
N ALA A 72 1.99 -6.11 -5.42
CA ALA A 72 0.64 -5.62 -5.27
C ALA A 72 0.39 -5.23 -3.82
N GLY A 73 -0.63 -4.41 -3.62
CA GLY A 73 -1.10 -4.04 -2.30
C GLY A 73 -2.60 -3.79 -2.30
N VAL A 74 -3.11 -3.50 -1.11
CA VAL A 74 -4.51 -3.16 -0.85
C VAL A 74 -4.55 -1.80 -0.18
N LEU A 75 -5.28 -0.86 -0.75
CA LEU A 75 -5.55 0.43 -0.13
C LEU A 75 -6.47 0.21 1.09
N ILE A 76 -5.94 0.42 2.29
CA ILE A 76 -6.67 0.21 3.55
C ILE A 76 -7.18 1.52 4.16
N SER A 77 -6.68 2.66 3.68
CA SER A 77 -7.21 3.99 3.97
C SER A 77 -6.78 4.99 2.90
N ARG A 78 -7.17 6.27 3.04
CA ARG A 78 -6.75 7.33 2.10
C ARG A 78 -5.24 7.47 1.98
N ARG A 79 -4.48 6.98 2.97
CA ARG A 79 -3.05 7.26 3.10
C ARG A 79 -2.17 6.01 3.25
N TYR A 80 -2.77 4.82 3.37
CA TYR A 80 -2.04 3.60 3.68
C TYR A 80 -2.37 2.43 2.77
N VAL A 81 -1.34 1.73 2.33
CA VAL A 81 -1.42 0.50 1.53
C VAL A 81 -0.83 -0.67 2.30
N LEU A 82 -1.59 -1.75 2.42
CA LEU A 82 -1.15 -3.03 2.96
C LEU A 82 -0.50 -3.87 1.87
N THR A 83 0.63 -4.50 2.15
CA THR A 83 1.36 -5.39 1.24
C THR A 83 2.15 -6.45 2.02
N SER A 84 2.97 -7.24 1.34
CA SER A 84 3.91 -8.18 1.96
C SER A 84 5.28 -7.54 2.17
N ILE A 85 5.97 -7.88 3.27
CA ILE A 85 7.36 -7.44 3.47
C ILE A 85 8.32 -8.01 2.42
N HIS A 86 7.95 -9.09 1.72
CA HIS A 86 8.72 -9.60 0.58
C HIS A 86 8.93 -8.52 -0.49
N CYS A 87 7.96 -7.63 -0.68
CA CYS A 87 8.06 -6.52 -1.62
C CYS A 87 9.14 -5.48 -1.23
N PHE A 88 9.55 -5.44 0.04
CA PHE A 88 10.52 -4.48 0.53
C PHE A 88 11.96 -4.87 0.17
N GLN A 89 12.16 -6.08 -0.37
CA GLN A 89 13.44 -6.51 -0.93
C GLN A 89 13.78 -5.78 -2.23
N TYR A 90 12.77 -5.26 -2.91
CA TYR A 90 12.91 -4.51 -4.15
C TYR A 90 12.93 -3.00 -3.90
N TYR A 91 13.52 -2.28 -4.86
CA TYR A 91 13.43 -0.84 -4.88
C TYR A 91 12.05 -0.43 -5.37
N MET A 92 11.33 0.32 -4.55
CA MET A 92 9.99 0.82 -4.85
C MET A 92 9.86 2.23 -4.27
N THR A 93 9.39 3.15 -5.10
CA THR A 93 9.26 4.57 -4.75
C THR A 93 7.82 5.06 -4.81
N LYS A 94 6.94 4.34 -5.52
CA LYS A 94 5.59 4.78 -5.84
C LYS A 94 4.61 3.62 -5.87
N VAL A 95 3.34 3.96 -5.81
CA VAL A 95 2.20 3.07 -6.02
C VAL A 95 1.32 3.57 -7.15
N ARG A 96 0.55 2.68 -7.77
CA ARG A 96 -0.42 2.98 -8.81
C ARG A 96 -1.81 2.46 -8.41
N LEU A 97 -2.80 3.36 -8.39
CA LEU A 97 -4.19 3.07 -8.07
C LEU A 97 -5.08 3.28 -9.30
N GLY A 98 -6.22 2.58 -9.35
CA GLY A 98 -7.15 2.65 -10.49
C GLY A 98 -6.61 2.00 -11.78
N GLN A 99 -5.45 1.34 -11.71
CA GLN A 99 -4.88 0.61 -12.83
C GLN A 99 -5.60 -0.73 -13.01
N TYR A 100 -6.19 -0.94 -14.17
CA TYR A 100 -6.86 -2.20 -14.50
C TYR A 100 -5.93 -3.18 -15.23
N ASN A 101 -5.16 -2.65 -16.19
CA ASN A 101 -4.17 -3.41 -16.94
C ASN A 101 -2.78 -2.86 -16.62
N SER A 102 -1.86 -3.75 -16.23
CA SER A 102 -0.47 -3.38 -15.91
C SER A 102 0.28 -2.66 -17.04
N MET A 103 -0.21 -2.75 -18.28
CA MET A 103 0.38 -2.12 -19.47
C MET A 103 -0.28 -0.79 -19.87
N GLN A 104 -1.32 -0.34 -19.16
CA GLN A 104 -2.08 0.87 -19.50
C GLN A 104 -2.01 1.92 -18.39
N ASN A 105 -1.82 3.18 -18.77
CA ASN A 105 -1.80 4.34 -17.87
C ASN A 105 -3.15 5.05 -17.76
N VAL A 106 -4.14 4.57 -18.51
CA VAL A 106 -5.52 5.08 -18.51
C VAL A 106 -6.44 3.86 -18.54
N THR A 107 -7.41 3.85 -17.64
CA THR A 107 -8.39 2.77 -17.58
C THR A 107 -9.70 3.27 -18.17
N CYS A 108 -10.10 2.76 -19.34
CA CYS A 108 -11.32 3.17 -20.03
C CYS A 108 -12.43 2.13 -19.93
N SER A 109 -13.62 2.56 -19.54
CA SER A 109 -14.87 1.80 -19.58
C SER A 109 -15.87 2.49 -20.51
N SER A 110 -16.52 1.72 -21.38
CA SER A 110 -17.56 2.23 -22.29
C SER A 110 -18.77 2.83 -21.55
N ARG A 111 -18.92 2.57 -20.24
CA ARG A 111 -20.00 3.10 -19.40
C ARG A 111 -19.57 4.18 -18.41
N LEU A 112 -18.31 4.15 -17.94
CA LEU A 112 -17.84 5.00 -16.85
C LEU A 112 -16.86 6.09 -17.31
N GLY A 113 -16.46 6.09 -18.58
CA GLY A 113 -15.44 7.00 -19.09
C GLY A 113 -14.03 6.44 -18.86
N CYS A 114 -13.02 7.32 -18.94
CA CYS A 114 -11.63 6.96 -18.73
C CYS A 114 -11.10 7.63 -17.47
N ASP A 115 -10.69 6.83 -16.50
CA ASP A 115 -10.05 7.33 -15.28
C ASP A 115 -8.53 7.23 -15.43
N PRO A 116 -7.79 8.30 -15.11
CA PRO A 116 -6.33 8.25 -15.10
C PRO A 116 -5.84 7.34 -13.97
N VAL A 117 -4.75 6.61 -14.23
CA VAL A 117 -4.05 5.89 -13.17
C VAL A 117 -3.43 6.91 -12.23
N LEU A 118 -3.76 6.81 -10.93
CA LEU A 118 -3.19 7.68 -9.90
C LEU A 118 -1.85 7.10 -9.45
N GLU A 119 -0.78 7.86 -9.62
CA GLU A 119 0.57 7.50 -9.20
C GLU A 119 0.97 8.35 -7.99
N ILE A 120 1.28 7.71 -6.85
CA ILE A 120 1.61 8.40 -5.60
C ILE A 120 2.91 7.87 -5.03
N ASP A 121 3.77 8.78 -4.58
CA ASP A 121 5.03 8.43 -3.92
C ASP A 121 4.81 7.76 -2.56
N ILE A 122 5.78 6.94 -2.16
CA ILE A 122 5.83 6.29 -0.86
C ILE A 122 6.63 7.18 0.09
N GLU A 123 5.95 7.71 1.11
CA GLU A 123 6.53 8.53 2.17
C GLU A 123 7.31 7.68 3.18
N GLU A 124 6.71 6.56 3.62
CA GLU A 124 7.26 5.73 4.69
C GLU A 124 6.90 4.24 4.51
N LYS A 125 7.74 3.35 5.05
CA LYS A 125 7.59 1.89 4.96
C LYS A 125 7.68 1.27 6.35
N PHE A 126 6.61 0.61 6.80
CA PHE A 126 6.56 -0.12 8.07
C PHE A 126 6.62 -1.62 7.80
N ALA A 127 7.51 -2.32 8.49
CA ALA A 127 7.84 -3.71 8.20
C ALA A 127 7.61 -4.60 9.42
N PHE A 128 6.69 -5.55 9.32
CA PHE A 128 6.31 -6.49 10.37
C PHE A 128 6.79 -7.89 9.98
N ARG A 129 8.05 -8.18 10.32
CA ARG A 129 8.77 -9.39 9.87
C ARG A 129 8.14 -10.69 10.35
N ASP A 130 7.65 -10.72 11.60
CA ASP A 130 7.13 -11.93 12.23
C ASP A 130 5.85 -12.46 11.56
N VAL A 131 5.12 -11.60 10.84
CA VAL A 131 3.85 -11.91 10.19
C VAL A 131 3.86 -11.64 8.68
N ASN A 132 5.03 -11.38 8.08
CA ASN A 132 5.20 -11.12 6.64
C ASN A 132 4.30 -9.98 6.10
N ILE A 133 4.08 -8.94 6.91
CA ILE A 133 3.24 -7.79 6.56
C ILE A 133 4.12 -6.55 6.36
N GLY A 134 3.82 -5.79 5.29
CA GLY A 134 4.34 -4.46 5.05
C GLY A 134 3.20 -3.44 4.98
N VAL A 135 3.41 -2.25 5.51
CA VAL A 135 2.49 -1.12 5.34
C VAL A 135 3.25 0.04 4.71
N LEU A 136 2.70 0.61 3.65
CA LEU A 136 3.22 1.80 2.99
C LEU A 136 2.37 2.99 3.40
N ARG A 137 3.00 4.08 3.82
CA ARG A 137 2.36 5.39 3.92
C ARG A 137 2.63 6.15 2.63
N LEU A 138 1.57 6.64 2.01
CA LEU A 138 1.63 7.40 0.76
C LEU A 138 2.05 8.84 1.05
N ALA A 139 2.58 9.56 0.06
CA ALA A 139 2.96 10.96 0.17
C ALA A 139 1.77 11.93 0.04
N GLU A 140 0.64 11.44 -0.45
CA GLU A 140 -0.61 12.19 -0.65
C GLU A 140 -1.84 11.37 -0.28
N ASP A 141 -2.94 12.05 0.06
CA ASP A 141 -4.21 11.42 0.38
C ASP A 141 -4.94 11.05 -0.92
N VAL A 142 -5.29 9.78 -1.05
CA VAL A 142 -6.17 9.28 -2.09
C VAL A 142 -7.59 9.82 -1.87
N GLN A 143 -8.18 10.39 -2.92
CA GLN A 143 -9.60 10.70 -2.95
C GLN A 143 -10.37 9.48 -3.46
N PHE A 144 -11.38 9.04 -2.69
CA PHE A 144 -12.26 7.96 -3.11
C PHE A 144 -13.35 8.52 -4.05
N SER A 145 -13.64 7.80 -5.12
CA SER A 145 -14.63 8.14 -6.15
C SER A 145 -15.48 6.94 -6.51
#